data_AF-A0A1V2DX25-F1
#
_entry.id   AF-A0A1V2DX25-F1
#
_cell.length_a   1.000
_cell.length_b   1.000
_cell.length_c   1.000
_cell.angle_alpha   90.00
_cell.angle_beta   90.00
_cell.angle_gamma   90.00
#
_symmetry.space_group_name_H-M   'P 1'
#
loop_
_entity.id
_entity.type
_entity.pdbx_description
1 polymer ?
#
loop_
_entity_poly.entity_id
_entity_poly.type
_entity_poly.pdbx_seq_one_letter_code
_entity_poly.pdbx_strand_id
1 'polypeptide(L)'
;MKKKVYLSIFASLILAVFVSAAGGSYGRALTEHVNKEAIELALDGRSISDLSQEEGNALRRSPEFLDRLVAAKEEVSDQYWWYFAANLPIQILLMLVICLVCGKFVIHTVTKHARP
;
A
#
# COMPACT_ATOMS: atom_id res chain seq x y z
N MET A 1 30.37 13.94 17.07
CA MET A 1 30.54 12.82 16.12
C MET A 1 29.59 11.67 16.37
N LYS A 2 29.74 10.93 17.48
CA LYS A 2 28.81 9.84 17.86
C LYS A 2 27.35 10.29 17.78
N LYS A 3 27.03 11.47 18.32
CA LYS A 3 25.69 12.07 18.23
C LYS A 3 25.16 12.25 16.78
N LYS A 4 26.00 12.63 15.80
CA LYS A 4 25.59 12.81 14.39
C LYS A 4 25.34 11.46 13.70
N VAL A 5 26.18 10.47 13.97
CA VAL A 5 26.02 9.09 13.47
C VAL A 5 24.76 8.45 14.07
N TYR A 6 24.58 8.55 15.39
CA TYR A 6 23.37 8.05 16.06
C TYR A 6 22.10 8.74 15.55
N LEU A 7 22.13 10.05 15.33
CA LEU A 7 20.99 10.78 14.76
C LEU A 7 20.66 10.30 13.35
N SER A 8 21.67 10.06 12.49
CA SER A 8 21.47 9.52 11.14
C SER A 8 20.87 8.12 11.15
N ILE A 9 21.35 7.25 12.04
CA ILE A 9 20.81 5.89 12.20
C ILE A 9 19.36 5.96 12.68
N PHE A 10 19.09 6.78 13.71
CA PHE A 10 17.75 6.96 14.26
C PHE A 10 16.76 7.53 13.23
N ALA A 11 17.16 8.55 12.46
CA ALA A 11 16.34 9.09 11.38
C ALA A 11 16.06 8.05 10.30
N SER A 12 17.04 7.22 9.96
CA SER A 12 16.88 6.15 8.94
C SER A 12 15.93 5.06 9.42
N LEU A 13 15.97 4.70 10.71
CA LEU A 13 15.03 3.76 11.31
C LEU A 13 13.60 4.31 11.30
N ILE A 14 13.42 5.59 11.64
CA ILE A 14 12.11 6.25 11.55
C ILE A 14 11.60 6.20 10.12
N LEU A 15 12.44 6.56 9.15
CA LEU A 15 12.07 6.58 7.73
C LEU A 15 11.67 5.17 7.23
N ALA A 16 12.38 4.14 7.66
CA ALA A 16 12.06 2.73 7.37
C ALA A 16 10.69 2.30 7.94
N VAL A 17 10.37 2.73 9.17
CA VAL A 17 9.04 2.50 9.77
C VAL A 17 7.95 3.21 8.97
N PHE A 18 8.18 4.45 8.54
CA PHE A 18 7.22 5.19 7.70
C PHE A 18 6.98 4.50 6.35
N VAL A 19 8.03 4.02 5.67
CA VAL A 19 7.88 3.28 4.40
C VAL A 19 7.03 2.03 4.60
N SER A 20 7.27 1.29 5.68
CA SER A 20 6.51 0.07 6.00
C SER A 20 5.04 0.37 6.32
N ALA A 21 4.78 1.42 7.11
CA ALA A 21 3.44 1.84 7.49
C ALA A 21 2.64 2.37 6.28
N ALA A 22 3.27 3.21 5.46
CA ALA A 22 2.66 3.76 4.25
C ALA A 22 2.28 2.62 3.29
N GLY A 23 3.21 1.69 3.06
CA GLY A 23 2.98 0.48 2.27
C GLY A 23 1.76 -0.34 2.69
N GLY A 24 1.55 -0.51 3.99
CA GLY A 24 0.37 -1.18 4.54
C GLY A 24 -0.93 -0.37 4.35
N SER A 25 -0.88 0.96 4.53
CA SER A 25 -2.04 1.83 4.33
C SER A 25 -2.50 1.88 2.87
N TYR A 26 -1.58 1.94 1.91
CA TYR A 26 -1.91 1.92 0.48
C TYR A 26 -2.56 0.60 0.06
N GLY A 27 -2.10 -0.54 0.60
CA GLY A 27 -2.74 -1.83 0.35
C GLY A 27 -4.20 -1.87 0.84
N ARG A 28 -4.49 -1.27 1.99
CA ARG A 28 -5.88 -1.18 2.50
C ARG A 28 -6.74 -0.27 1.63
N ALA A 29 -6.27 0.93 1.31
CA ALA A 29 -7.00 1.89 0.48
C ALA A 29 -7.30 1.31 -0.91
N LEU A 30 -6.34 0.60 -1.50
CA LEU A 30 -6.52 -0.08 -2.79
C LEU A 30 -7.55 -1.22 -2.69
N THR A 31 -7.50 -2.02 -1.63
CA THR A 31 -8.50 -3.09 -1.41
C THR A 31 -9.90 -2.52 -1.25
N GLU A 32 -10.04 -1.42 -0.52
CA GLU A 32 -11.33 -0.74 -0.34
C GLU A 32 -11.84 -0.16 -1.66
N HIS A 33 -10.96 0.44 -2.47
CA HIS A 33 -11.28 0.94 -3.80
C HIS A 33 -11.74 -0.17 -4.75
N VAL A 34 -10.97 -1.25 -4.86
CA VAL A 34 -11.31 -2.43 -5.68
C VAL A 34 -12.67 -3.00 -5.27
N ASN A 35 -12.93 -3.12 -3.97
CA ASN A 35 -14.20 -3.65 -3.49
C ASN A 35 -15.37 -2.71 -3.81
N LYS A 36 -15.18 -1.40 -3.71
CA LYS A 36 -16.21 -0.42 -4.07
C LYS A 36 -16.51 -0.46 -5.56
N GLU A 37 -15.48 -0.41 -6.40
CA GLU A 37 -15.62 -0.44 -7.86
C GLU A 37 -16.26 -1.75 -8.34
N ALA A 38 -15.88 -2.89 -7.77
CA ALA A 38 -16.50 -4.19 -8.09
C ALA A 38 -18.00 -4.23 -7.75
N ILE A 39 -18.41 -3.61 -6.64
CA ILE A 39 -19.83 -3.53 -6.28
C ILE A 39 -20.58 -2.59 -7.21
N GLU A 40 -20.01 -1.43 -7.57
CA GLU A 40 -20.61 -0.50 -8.53
C GLU A 40 -20.77 -1.16 -9.92
N LEU A 41 -19.78 -1.92 -10.39
CA LEU A 41 -19.88 -2.74 -11.60
C LEU A 41 -20.99 -3.80 -11.50
N ALA A 42 -21.09 -4.52 -10.38
CA ALA A 42 -22.15 -5.50 -10.16
C ALA A 42 -23.56 -4.87 -10.12
N LEU A 43 -23.64 -3.58 -9.79
CA LEU A 43 -24.85 -2.76 -9.78
C LEU A 43 -25.10 -2.02 -11.10
N ASP A 44 -24.41 -2.40 -12.19
CA ASP A 44 -24.55 -1.80 -13.52
C ASP A 44 -24.22 -0.29 -13.52
N GLY A 45 -23.21 0.10 -12.72
CA GLY A 45 -22.73 1.47 -12.57
C GLY A 45 -23.53 2.32 -11.58
N ARG A 46 -24.52 1.75 -10.87
CA ARG A 46 -25.25 2.47 -9.83
C ARG A 46 -24.42 2.52 -8.53
N SER A 47 -24.42 3.67 -7.86
CA SER A 47 -23.67 3.85 -6.62
C SER A 47 -24.30 3.06 -5.47
N ILE A 48 -23.45 2.47 -4.61
CA ILE A 48 -23.87 1.85 -3.35
C ILE A 48 -24.64 2.84 -2.46
N SER A 49 -24.30 4.14 -2.53
CA SER A 49 -24.96 5.18 -1.75
C SER A 49 -26.45 5.32 -2.04
N ASP A 50 -26.90 4.84 -3.20
CA ASP A 50 -28.25 5.03 -3.68
C ASP A 50 -29.17 3.86 -3.27
N LEU A 51 -28.61 2.84 -2.63
CA LEU A 51 -29.32 1.67 -2.15
C LEU A 51 -29.82 1.86 -0.71
N SER A 52 -31.10 1.59 -0.50
CA SER A 52 -31.63 1.43 0.85
C SER A 52 -31.06 0.18 1.52
N GLN A 53 -31.09 0.14 2.85
CA GLN A 53 -30.61 -1.01 3.62
C GLN A 53 -31.38 -2.30 3.30
N GLU A 54 -32.68 -2.18 2.97
CA GLU A 54 -33.53 -3.30 2.58
C GLU A 54 -33.17 -3.84 1.19
N GLU A 55 -32.97 -2.97 0.20
CA GLU A 55 -32.53 -3.35 -1.14
C GLU A 55 -31.14 -4.00 -1.11
N GLY A 56 -30.19 -3.43 -0.37
CA GLY A 56 -28.86 -4.02 -0.20
C GLY A 56 -28.89 -5.43 0.42
N ASN A 57 -29.82 -5.67 1.35
CA ASN A 57 -30.01 -6.98 1.97
C ASN A 57 -30.72 -7.97 1.03
N ALA A 58 -31.61 -7.49 0.16
CA ALA A 58 -32.22 -8.29 -0.89
C ALA A 58 -31.21 -8.70 -1.96
N LEU A 59 -30.35 -7.76 -2.39
CA LEU A 59 -29.26 -7.99 -3.35
C LEU A 59 -28.26 -9.03 -2.83
N ARG A 60 -27.86 -8.97 -1.56
CA ARG A 60 -26.99 -9.99 -0.94
C ARG A 60 -27.56 -11.41 -0.93
N ARG A 61 -28.88 -11.55 -1.04
CA ARG A 61 -29.57 -12.85 -1.12
C ARG A 61 -29.83 -13.30 -2.55
N SER A 62 -29.63 -12.42 -3.54
CA SER A 62 -29.83 -12.76 -4.94
C SER A 62 -28.60 -13.49 -5.49
N PRO A 63 -28.75 -14.76 -5.93
CA PRO A 63 -27.63 -15.51 -6.50
C PRO A 63 -27.08 -14.86 -7.77
N GLU A 64 -27.94 -14.28 -8.62
CA GLU A 64 -27.49 -13.57 -9.83
C GLU A 64 -26.59 -12.37 -9.51
N PHE A 65 -26.91 -11.63 -8.44
CA PHE A 65 -26.08 -10.51 -8.02
C PHE A 65 -24.74 -10.97 -7.46
N LEU A 66 -24.73 -12.07 -6.71
CA LEU A 66 -23.50 -12.65 -6.18
C LEU A 66 -22.57 -13.12 -7.31
N ASP A 67 -23.12 -13.77 -8.36
CA ASP A 67 -22.33 -14.18 -9.51
C ASP A 67 -21.75 -12.97 -10.27
N ARG A 68 -22.55 -11.92 -10.50
CA ARG A 68 -22.06 -10.66 -11.10
C ARG A 68 -20.99 -9.99 -10.24
N LEU A 69 -21.16 -10.01 -8.92
CA LEU A 69 -20.19 -9.44 -7.98
C LEU A 69 -18.86 -10.22 -7.99
N VAL A 70 -18.91 -11.55 -8.11
CA VAL A 70 -17.70 -12.37 -8.24
C VAL A 70 -16.97 -12.06 -9.54
N ALA A 71 -17.69 -12.01 -10.67
CA ALA A 71 -17.12 -11.65 -11.97
C ALA A 71 -16.52 -10.23 -11.97
N ALA A 72 -17.26 -9.24 -11.44
CA ALA A 72 -16.78 -7.87 -11.33
C ALA A 72 -15.55 -7.77 -10.41
N LYS A 73 -15.51 -8.52 -9.32
CA LYS A 73 -14.34 -8.56 -8.43
C LYS A 73 -13.12 -9.18 -9.13
N GLU A 74 -13.31 -10.21 -9.93
CA GLU A 74 -12.24 -10.82 -10.72
C GLU A 74 -11.70 -9.84 -11.76
N GLU A 75 -12.58 -9.18 -12.51
CA GLU A 75 -12.22 -8.17 -13.52
C GLU A 75 -11.45 -6.98 -12.91
N VAL A 76 -12.00 -6.37 -11.86
CA VAL A 76 -11.35 -5.25 -11.17
C VAL A 76 -10.05 -5.73 -10.51
N SER A 77 -10.04 -6.92 -9.90
CA SER A 77 -8.81 -7.47 -9.31
C SER A 77 -7.72 -7.66 -10.36
N ASP A 78 -8.04 -8.15 -11.56
CA ASP A 78 -7.05 -8.34 -12.63
C ASP A 78 -6.48 -7.00 -13.10
N GLN A 79 -7.34 -5.98 -13.23
CA GLN A 79 -6.93 -4.62 -13.58
C GLN A 79 -5.96 -4.01 -12.55
N TYR A 80 -6.22 -4.21 -11.25
CA TYR A 80 -5.40 -3.62 -10.17
C TYR A 80 -4.34 -4.57 -9.59
N TRP A 81 -4.25 -5.81 -10.06
CA TRP A 81 -3.31 -6.82 -9.55
C TRP A 81 -1.87 -6.34 -9.55
N TRP A 82 -1.48 -5.61 -10.60
CA TRP A 82 -0.14 -5.04 -10.74
C TRP A 82 0.22 -4.07 -9.62
N TYR A 83 -0.72 -3.31 -9.07
CA TYR A 83 -0.46 -2.39 -7.96
C TYR A 83 -0.16 -3.15 -6.67
N PHE A 84 -0.88 -4.24 -6.40
CA PHE A 84 -0.57 -5.13 -5.27
C PHE A 84 0.79 -5.79 -5.45
N ALA A 85 1.08 -6.28 -6.65
CA ALA A 85 2.35 -6.93 -6.97
C ALA A 85 3.54 -5.96 -6.87
N ALA A 86 3.38 -4.69 -7.27
CA ALA A 86 4.45 -3.70 -7.27
C ALA A 86 4.75 -3.10 -5.88
N ASN A 87 3.77 -3.09 -4.96
CA ASN A 87 3.91 -2.44 -3.65
C ASN A 87 5.06 -3.03 -2.81
N LEU A 88 5.19 -4.36 -2.75
CA LEU A 88 6.23 -5.04 -1.96
C LEU A 88 7.65 -4.82 -2.54
N PRO A 89 7.90 -5.00 -3.84
CA PRO A 89 9.18 -4.64 -4.46
C PRO A 89 9.58 -3.18 -4.24
N ILE A 90 8.64 -2.24 -4.36
CA ILE A 90 8.91 -0.81 -4.16
C ILE A 90 9.31 -0.53 -2.71
N GLN A 91 8.63 -1.12 -1.73
CA GLN A 91 9.00 -0.98 -0.32
C GLN A 91 10.40 -1.53 -0.05
N ILE A 92 10.74 -2.71 -0.58
CA ILE A 92 12.07 -3.31 -0.43
C ILE A 92 13.12 -2.39 -1.06
N LEU A 93 12.87 -1.88 -2.27
CA LEU A 93 13.79 -0.98 -2.97
C LEU A 93 14.04 0.31 -2.17
N LEU A 94 12.98 0.91 -1.62
CA LEU A 94 13.09 2.10 -0.76
C LEU A 94 13.90 1.80 0.50
N MET A 95 13.66 0.66 1.16
CA MET A 95 14.43 0.24 2.33
C MET A 95 15.92 0.09 2.00
N LEU A 96 16.25 -0.51 0.86
CA LEU A 96 17.63 -0.62 0.40
C LEU A 96 18.28 0.74 0.15
N VAL A 97 17.56 1.68 -0.48
CA VAL A 97 18.06 3.05 -0.69
C VAL A 97 18.34 3.75 0.65
N ILE A 98 17.44 3.62 1.63
CA ILE A 98 17.62 4.19 2.97
C ILE A 98 18.88 3.60 3.62
N CYS A 99 19.04 2.27 3.59
CA CYS A 99 20.22 1.60 4.13
C CYS A 99 21.52 2.06 3.44
N LEU A 100 21.53 2.19 2.11
CA LEU A 100 22.69 2.62 1.35
C LEU A 100 23.09 4.07 1.67
N VAL A 101 22.12 4.99 1.72
CA VAL A 101 22.36 6.40 2.05
C VAL A 101 22.88 6.54 3.47
N CYS A 102 22.24 5.86 4.44
CA CYS A 102 22.69 5.86 5.82
C CYS A 102 24.11 5.30 5.95
N GLY A 103 24.37 4.14 5.35
CA GLY A 103 25.69 3.50 5.37
C GLY A 103 26.77 4.41 4.79
N LYS A 104 26.52 5.00 3.61
CA LYS A 104 27.46 5.91 2.95
C LYS A 104 27.75 7.17 3.80
N PHE A 105 26.71 7.74 4.41
CA PHE A 105 26.87 8.90 5.30
C PHE A 105 27.69 8.58 6.54
N VAL A 106 27.42 7.43 7.18
CA VAL A 106 28.17 6.98 8.36
C VAL A 106 29.63 6.73 8.00
N ILE A 107 29.90 5.98 6.93
CA ILE A 107 31.27 5.72 6.45
C ILE A 107 31.98 7.05 6.20
N HIS A 108 31.43 7.93 5.36
CA HIS A 108 32.04 9.22 5.03
C HIS A 108 32.34 10.07 6.28
N THR A 109 31.40 10.13 7.23
CA THR A 109 31.58 10.88 8.47
C THR A 109 32.72 10.32 9.33
N VAL A 110 32.85 8.99 9.39
CA VAL A 110 33.94 8.32 10.11
C VAL A 110 35.28 8.50 9.38
N THR A 111 35.36 8.24 8.07
CA THR A 111 36.62 8.30 7.31
C THR A 111 37.19 9.71 7.23
N LYS A 112 36.34 10.73 7.09
CA LYS A 112 36.76 12.14 7.05
C LYS A 112 37.45 12.60 8.34
N HIS A 113 37.12 11.97 9.47
CA HIS A 113 37.67 12.33 10.78
C HIS A 113 38.71 11.31 11.30
N ALA A 114 38.90 10.20 10.59
CA ALA A 114 39.97 9.23 10.85
C ALA A 114 41.29 9.59 10.13
N ARG A 115 41.26 10.54 9.18
CA ARG A 115 42.48 11.17 8.68
C ARG A 115 42.98 12.16 9.75
N PRO A 116 44.25 12.05 10.19
CA PRO A 116 44.87 12.99 11.12
C PRO A 116 44.92 14.41 10.54
#